data_AF-A0A101INI4-F1
#
_entry.id   AF-A0A101INI4-F1
#
_cell.length_a   1.000
_cell.length_b   1.000
_cell.length_c   1.000
_cell.angle_alpha   90.00
_cell.angle_beta   90.00
_cell.angle_gamma   90.00
#
_symmetry.space_group_name_H-M   'P 1'
#
loop_
_entity.id
_entity.type
_entity.pdbx_description
1 polymer ?
#
loop_
_entity_poly.entity_id
_entity_poly.type
_entity_poly.pdbx_seq_one_letter_code
_entity_poly.pdbx_strand_id
1 'polypeptide(L)' 'VLVNKQEPLKLELSTFLDCAARGREFPVSPAQALLNMEICEDVARCFST' A
#
# COMPACT_ATOMS: atom_id res chain seq x y z
N VAL A 1 -4.06 21.54 -12.83
CA VAL A 1 -4.69 20.22 -12.62
C VAL A 1 -5.31 20.22 -11.22
N LEU A 2 -6.63 20.17 -11.11
CA LEU A 2 -7.33 20.04 -9.83
C LEU A 2 -7.19 18.58 -9.38
N VAL A 3 -6.19 18.31 -8.56
CA VAL A 3 -6.03 16.99 -7.94
C VAL A 3 -7.14 16.86 -6.92
N ASN A 4 -8.07 15.92 -7.15
CA ASN A 4 -9.13 15.62 -6.20
C ASN A 4 -8.48 15.29 -4.85
N LYS A 5 -8.96 15.87 -3.74
CA LYS A 5 -8.46 15.59 -2.38
C LYS A 5 -8.95 14.21 -1.95
N GLN A 6 -8.54 13.18 -2.67
CA GLN A 6 -8.79 11.81 -2.26
C GLN A 6 -7.99 11.60 -0.97
N GLU A 7 -8.66 11.20 0.10
CA GLU A 7 -8.02 10.81 1.35
C GLU A 7 -7.53 9.36 1.17
N PRO A 8 -6.23 9.13 0.87
CA PRO A 8 -5.75 7.83 0.42
C PRO A 8 -6.00 6.74 1.46
N LEU A 9 -5.80 7.04 2.74
CA LEU A 9 -6.03 6.11 3.84
C LEU A 9 -7.50 5.69 3.96
N LYS A 10 -8.42 6.63 3.74
CA LYS A 10 -9.86 6.34 3.79
C LYS A 10 -10.28 5.46 2.62
N LEU A 11 -9.72 5.69 1.44
CA LEU A 11 -9.93 4.85 0.27
C LEU A 11 -9.44 3.43 0.52
N GLU A 12 -8.20 3.26 0.96
CA GLU A 12 -7.62 1.95 1.25
C GLU A 12 -8.41 1.18 2.30
N LEU A 13 -8.77 1.83 3.41
CA LEU A 13 -9.56 1.20 4.46
C LEU A 13 -10.93 0.74 3.94
N SER A 14 -11.59 1.56 3.12
CA SER A 14 -12.88 1.20 2.52
C SER A 14 -12.75 0.01 1.58
N THR A 15 -11.70 -0.02 0.76
CA THR A 15 -11.40 -1.15 -0.13
C THR A 15 -11.11 -2.43 0.66
N PHE A 16 -10.36 -2.34 1.76
CA PHE A 16 -10.06 -3.48 2.60
C PHE A 16 -11.33 -4.09 3.22
N LEU A 17 -12.19 -3.25 3.79
CA LEU A 17 -13.45 -3.69 4.38
C LEU A 17 -14.38 -4.33 3.33
N ASP A 18 -14.44 -3.78 2.12
CA ASP A 18 -15.23 -4.34 1.02
C ASP A 18 -14.71 -5.72 0.58
N CYS A 19 -13.38 -5.89 0.50
CA CYS A 19 -12.76 -7.18 0.18
C CYS A 19 -13.07 -8.22 1.26
N ALA A 20 -12.91 -7.86 2.53
CA ALA A 20 -13.23 -8.72 3.67
C ALA A 20 -14.71 -9.12 3.69
N ALA A 21 -15.62 -8.17 3.48
CA ALA A 21 -17.06 -8.42 3.50
C ALA A 21 -17.52 -9.31 2.33
N ARG A 22 -16.84 -9.23 1.17
CA ARG A 22 -17.19 -9.97 -0.04
C ARG A 22 -16.38 -11.25 -0.24
N GLY A 23 -15.47 -11.58 0.67
CA GLY A 23 -14.56 -12.73 0.54
C GLY A 23 -13.66 -12.65 -0.70
N ARG A 24 -13.25 -11.44 -1.10
CA ARG A 24 -12.36 -11.20 -2.22
C ARG A 24 -10.96 -10.87 -1.73
N GLU A 25 -9.96 -11.19 -2.54
CA GLU A 25 -8.58 -10.83 -2.24
C GLU A 25 -8.40 -9.31 -2.28
N PHE A 26 -7.71 -8.77 -1.27
CA PHE A 26 -7.29 -7.38 -1.28
C PHE A 26 -6.19 -7.20 -2.36
N PRO A 27 -6.18 -6.09 -3.12
CA PRO A 27 -5.23 -5.87 -4.22
C PRO A 27 -3.75 -5.86 -3.81
N VAL A 28 -3.45 -5.74 -2.51
CA VAL A 28 -2.08 -5.81 -1.98
C VAL A 28 -1.94 -7.04 -1.09
N SER A 29 -1.12 -7.99 -1.52
CA SER A 29 -0.80 -9.18 -0.73
C SER A 29 0.28 -8.89 0.32
N PRO A 30 0.36 -9.69 1.41
CA PRO A 30 1.45 -9.60 2.37
C PRO A 30 2.85 -9.78 1.74
N ALA A 31 2.97 -10.61 0.71
CA ALA A 31 4.23 -10.81 0.00
C ALA A 31 4.71 -9.52 -0.71
N GLN A 32 3.79 -8.75 -1.30
CA GLN A 32 4.10 -7.44 -1.87
C GLN A 32 4.53 -6.43 -0.79
N ALA A 33 3.92 -6.49 0.40
CA ALA A 33 4.33 -5.63 1.52
C ALA A 33 5.76 -5.91 1.98
N LEU A 34 6.15 -7.19 2.06
CA LEU A 34 7.53 -7.58 2.39
C LEU A 34 8.52 -7.09 1.33
N LEU A 35 8.22 -7.31 0.04
CA LEU A 35 9.07 -6.83 -1.06
C LEU A 35 9.24 -5.31 -1.02
N ASN A 36 8.18 -4.55 -0.73
CA ASN A 36 8.26 -3.10 -0.61
C ASN A 36 9.21 -2.68 0.54
N MET A 37 9.20 -3.41 1.66
CA MET A 37 10.12 -3.14 2.78
C MET A 37 11.58 -3.40 2.39
N GLU A 38 11.86 -4.52 1.71
CA GLU A 38 13.21 -4.84 1.21
C GLU A 38 13.72 -3.76 0.26
N ILE A 39 12.87 -3.27 -0.65
CA ILE A 39 13.20 -2.15 -1.55
C ILE A 39 13.49 -0.88 -0.75
N CYS A 40 12.71 -0.57 0.28
CA CYS A 40 12.98 0.59 1.14
C CYS A 40 14.34 0.49 1.83
N GLU A 41 14.73 -0.71 2.29
CA GLU A 41 16.05 -0.94 2.89
C GLU A 41 17.20 -0.80 1.88
N ASP A 42 17.03 -1.33 0.66
CA ASP A 42 17.98 -1.15 -0.44
C ASP A 42 18.18 0.34 -0.75
N VAL A 43 17.08 1.09 -0.86
CA VAL A 43 17.11 2.53 -1.10
C VAL A 43 17.80 3.26 0.06
N ALA A 44 17.48 2.94 1.31
CA ALA A 44 18.12 3.56 2.48
C ALA A 44 19.64 3.32 2.53
N ARG A 45 20.09 2.10 2.18
CA ARG A 45 21.51 1.77 2.09
C ARG A 45 22.27 2.65 1.09
N CYS A 46 21.64 3.07 -0.01
CA CYS A 46 22.26 3.97 -0.98
C CYS A 46 22.58 5.37 -0.42
N PHE A 47 21.89 5.81 0.63
CA PHE A 47 22.08 7.14 1.24
C PHE A 47 22.90 7.12 2.54
N SER A 48 23.38 5.94 2.95
CA SER A 48 24.14 5.75 4.18
C SER A 48 25.65 5.82 3.88
N THR A 49 26.20 7.02 3.73
CA THR A 49 27.65 7.31 3.63
C THR A 49 28.19 7.98 4.88
#